data_AF-L0HIE9-F1
#
_entry.id   AF-L0HIE9-F1
#
_cell.length_a   1.000
_cell.length_b   1.000
_cell.length_c   1.000
_cell.angle_alpha   90.00
_cell.angle_beta   90.00
_cell.angle_gamma   90.00
#
_symmetry.space_group_name_H-M   'P 1'
#
loop_
_entity.id
_entity.type
_entity.pdbx_description
1 polymer ?
#
loop_
_entity_poly.entity_id
_entity_poly.type
_entity_poly.pdbx_seq_one_letter_code
_entity_poly.pdbx_strand_id
1 'polypeptide(L)'
;MVFSIPKMAFRAGIVVVLLMLIAPSVSAAVDPDTIPRSTAPDHADRPEAILLEKTHIAYVACDQDTRMNGIIRYIEIISNGTGAYRLRQIRDDYLVTASTIPLMQTSAEIGKARDSLGASAREFSDETQAQMLLFNGSATRMQACIRSMANASAVRNADSPDGALWLKSESSRLVLFNRESTDRKRIIADLGKQGANTTLIRNISLQIDAQRPNIQGALMNKSSEALQSTNVVIKDLNREFRSTVADTRAALAIAMKRDAIMAMK
;
A
#
# COMPACT_ATOMS: atom_id res chain seq x y z
N MET A 1 4.24 22.56 -52.84
CA MET A 1 5.16 22.37 -51.70
C MET A 1 4.36 21.78 -50.56
N VAL A 2 4.58 20.49 -50.30
CA VAL A 2 3.92 19.72 -49.24
C VAL A 2 4.82 19.81 -48.01
N PHE A 3 4.31 20.33 -46.90
CA PHE A 3 4.92 20.09 -45.59
C PHE A 3 3.89 19.43 -44.68
N SER A 4 4.11 18.12 -44.51
CA SER A 4 3.44 17.23 -43.59
C SER A 4 3.90 17.57 -42.17
N ILE A 5 2.95 17.85 -41.26
CA ILE A 5 3.20 18.02 -39.83
C ILE A 5 2.85 16.69 -39.16
N PRO A 6 3.75 16.08 -38.36
CA PRO A 6 3.52 14.76 -37.79
C PRO A 6 2.44 14.81 -36.69
N LYS A 7 1.45 13.93 -36.84
CA LYS A 7 0.49 13.59 -35.78
C LYS A 7 1.25 12.89 -34.64
N MET A 8 1.58 13.62 -33.58
CA MET A 8 1.94 12.98 -32.30
C MET A 8 0.67 12.71 -31.50
N ALA A 9 0.35 11.42 -31.38
CA ALA A 9 -0.69 10.91 -30.51
C ALA A 9 -0.34 11.23 -29.05
N PHE A 10 -0.98 12.26 -28.48
CA PHE A 10 -0.89 12.55 -27.06
C PHE A 10 -1.83 11.58 -26.32
N ARG A 11 -1.24 10.51 -25.77
CA ARG A 11 -1.91 9.54 -24.92
C ARG A 11 -2.47 10.26 -23.68
N ALA A 12 -3.76 10.54 -23.71
CA ALA A 12 -4.54 10.85 -22.52
C ALA A 12 -4.60 9.58 -21.66
N GLY A 13 -3.88 9.59 -20.56
CA GLY A 13 -3.93 8.53 -19.58
C GLY A 13 -3.42 9.05 -18.25
N ILE A 14 -3.97 8.49 -17.18
CA ILE A 14 -3.51 8.60 -15.78
C ILE A 14 -4.09 9.87 -15.11
N VAL A 15 -4.86 9.82 -14.02
CA VAL A 15 -4.77 8.98 -12.82
C VAL A 15 -6.16 8.76 -12.20
N VAL A 16 -6.73 7.55 -12.32
CA VAL A 16 -7.75 7.02 -11.40
C VAL A 16 -7.20 5.70 -10.88
N VAL A 17 -6.25 5.76 -9.95
CA VAL A 17 -5.60 4.61 -9.29
C VAL A 17 -5.01 5.21 -8.00
N LEU A 18 -5.30 4.80 -6.76
CA LEU A 18 -5.26 3.45 -6.20
C LEU A 18 -6.00 3.46 -4.85
N LEU A 19 -7.18 2.85 -4.78
CA LEU A 19 -7.90 2.57 -3.53
C LEU A 19 -8.20 1.07 -3.46
N MET A 20 -7.15 0.25 -3.52
CA MET A 20 -7.16 -1.21 -3.34
C MET A 20 -5.68 -1.61 -3.10
N LEU A 21 -5.25 -2.42 -2.14
CA LEU A 21 -5.89 -3.51 -1.43
C LEU A 21 -4.92 -3.86 -0.26
N ILE A 22 -5.23 -3.47 0.97
CA ILE A 22 -4.67 -4.15 2.15
C ILE A 22 -5.85 -4.91 2.73
N ALA A 23 -6.00 -6.16 2.28
CA ALA A 23 -6.98 -7.09 2.86
C ALA A 23 -6.28 -7.83 4.01
N PRO A 24 -6.67 -7.60 5.29
CA PRO A 24 -6.39 -8.58 6.33
C PRO A 24 -7.25 -9.80 6.04
N SER A 25 -6.62 -10.90 5.62
CA SER A 25 -7.30 -12.17 5.44
C SER A 25 -7.45 -12.83 6.81
N VAL A 26 -8.55 -12.57 7.50
CA VAL A 26 -8.95 -13.33 8.69
C VAL A 26 -10.25 -14.07 8.38
N SER A 27 -10.19 -15.40 8.36
CA SER A 27 -11.16 -16.25 9.05
C SER A 27 -10.73 -17.71 8.94
N ALA A 28 -10.45 -18.30 10.11
CA ALA A 28 -10.27 -19.72 10.30
C ALA A 28 -11.61 -20.31 10.77
N ALA A 29 -12.12 -21.31 10.06
CA ALA A 29 -13.04 -22.28 10.66
C ALA A 29 -12.21 -23.36 11.38
N VAL A 30 -12.58 -23.65 12.62
CA VAL A 30 -11.93 -24.58 13.57
C VAL A 30 -12.79 -25.84 13.69
N ASP A 31 -12.17 -27.02 13.64
CA ASP A 31 -12.35 -28.10 14.66
C ASP A 31 -11.25 -29.21 14.52
N PRO A 32 -11.09 -30.17 15.46
CA PRO A 32 -9.86 -30.28 16.24
C PRO A 32 -9.16 -31.65 16.12
N ASP A 33 -7.83 -31.67 15.97
CA ASP A 33 -6.95 -32.50 16.81
C ASP A 33 -5.46 -32.36 16.43
N THR A 34 -4.67 -31.96 17.43
CA THR A 34 -3.21 -32.17 17.58
C THR A 34 -2.26 -31.80 16.43
N ILE A 35 -1.96 -30.50 16.30
CA ILE A 35 -0.61 -29.98 15.98
C ILE A 35 -0.46 -28.67 16.77
N PRO A 36 0.66 -28.40 17.47
CA PRO A 36 0.85 -27.11 18.11
C PRO A 36 0.84 -26.01 17.04
N ARG A 37 -0.29 -25.32 16.93
CA ARG A 37 -0.41 -24.08 16.17
C ARG A 37 0.49 -23.09 16.91
N SER A 38 1.62 -22.74 16.30
CA SER A 38 2.30 -21.50 16.62
C SER A 38 1.25 -20.40 16.50
N THR A 39 0.81 -19.84 17.63
CA THR A 39 -0.02 -18.65 17.72
C THR A 39 0.78 -17.50 17.12
N ALA A 40 0.75 -17.40 15.80
CA ALA A 40 1.26 -16.22 15.12
C ALA A 40 0.38 -15.05 15.58
N PRO A 41 0.96 -13.98 16.16
CA PRO A 41 0.22 -12.76 16.45
C PRO A 41 -0.43 -12.26 15.16
N ASP A 42 -1.60 -11.65 15.27
CA ASP A 42 -2.31 -11.03 14.15
C ASP A 42 -1.30 -10.23 13.31
N HIS A 43 -1.08 -10.70 12.07
CA HIS A 43 0.00 -10.19 11.25
C HIS A 43 -0.18 -8.71 10.90
N ALA A 44 -1.40 -8.18 11.05
CA ALA A 44 -1.76 -6.79 10.77
C ALA A 44 -1.25 -5.81 11.83
N ASP A 45 -1.20 -6.19 13.12
CA ASP A 45 -0.83 -5.30 14.23
C ASP A 45 0.66 -5.37 14.61
N ARG A 46 1.49 -5.94 13.72
CA ARG A 46 2.95 -5.98 13.92
C ARG A 46 3.53 -4.56 13.84
N PRO A 47 4.48 -4.18 14.70
CA PRO A 47 5.05 -2.83 14.72
C PRO A 47 5.59 -2.36 13.36
N GLU A 48 6.23 -3.24 12.59
CA GLU A 48 6.77 -2.93 11.26
C GLU A 48 5.67 -2.70 10.21
N ALA A 49 4.56 -3.44 10.30
CA ALA A 49 3.39 -3.28 9.43
C ALA A 49 2.65 -1.97 9.76
N ILE A 50 2.42 -1.71 11.05
CA ILE A 50 1.83 -0.46 11.55
C ILE A 50 2.67 0.75 11.14
N LEU A 51 4.00 0.67 11.31
CA LEU A 51 4.90 1.75 10.90
C LEU A 51 4.84 2.01 9.39
N LEU A 52 4.78 0.94 8.58
CA LEU A 52 4.63 1.06 7.14
C LEU A 52 3.29 1.72 6.77
N GLU A 53 2.18 1.28 7.35
CA GLU A 53 0.85 1.84 7.08
C GLU A 53 0.80 3.33 7.43
N LYS A 54 1.27 3.71 8.63
CA LYS A 54 1.37 5.11 9.06
C LYS A 54 2.18 5.96 8.09
N THR A 55 3.35 5.47 7.70
CA THR A 55 4.26 6.24 6.85
C THR A 55 3.70 6.36 5.43
N HIS A 56 3.06 5.31 4.91
CA HIS A 56 2.40 5.36 3.62
C HIS A 56 1.25 6.36 3.61
N ILE A 57 0.39 6.35 4.64
CA ILE A 57 -0.74 7.27 4.70
C ILE A 57 -0.26 8.71 4.89
N ALA A 58 0.77 8.96 5.70
CA ALA A 58 1.36 10.29 5.84
C ALA A 58 1.88 10.83 4.49
N TYR A 59 2.55 9.99 3.70
CA TYR A 59 2.99 10.36 2.36
C TYR A 59 1.81 10.69 1.43
N VAL A 60 0.78 9.83 1.39
CA VAL A 60 -0.41 10.05 0.56
C VAL A 60 -1.17 11.31 0.99
N ALA A 61 -1.25 11.57 2.30
CA ALA A 61 -1.91 12.75 2.84
C ALA A 61 -1.20 14.04 2.44
N CYS A 62 0.13 14.06 2.39
CA CYS A 62 0.90 15.23 1.97
C CYS A 62 0.74 15.53 0.46
N ASP A 63 0.77 14.49 -0.38
CA ASP A 63 0.51 14.62 -1.83
C ASP A 63 -0.93 15.12 -2.09
N GLN A 64 -1.91 14.54 -1.38
CA GLN A 64 -3.31 14.94 -1.50
C GLN A 64 -3.55 16.36 -0.98
N ASP A 65 -2.88 16.80 0.10
CA ASP A 65 -2.94 18.20 0.58
C ASP A 65 -2.43 19.18 -0.49
N THR A 66 -1.29 18.88 -1.10
CA THR A 66 -0.73 19.69 -2.20
C THR A 66 -1.72 19.81 -3.36
N ARG A 67 -2.39 18.70 -3.71
CA ARG A 67 -3.43 18.69 -4.74
C ARG A 67 -4.66 19.51 -4.33
N MET A 68 -5.16 19.34 -3.11
CA MET A 68 -6.31 20.09 -2.58
C MET A 68 -6.01 21.60 -2.59
N ASN A 69 -4.83 22.02 -2.17
CA ASN A 69 -4.39 23.41 -2.25
C ASN A 69 -4.33 23.95 -3.68
N GLY A 70 -3.86 23.16 -4.64
CA GLY A 70 -3.87 23.53 -6.07
C GLY A 70 -5.28 23.73 -6.63
N ILE A 71 -6.24 22.90 -6.20
CA ILE A 71 -7.64 23.01 -6.58
C ILE A 71 -8.29 24.23 -5.92
N ILE A 72 -8.10 24.42 -4.61
CA ILE A 72 -8.60 25.58 -3.86
C ILE A 72 -8.13 26.86 -4.54
N ARG A 73 -6.83 26.99 -4.83
CA ARG A 73 -6.28 28.16 -5.52
C ARG A 73 -6.91 28.39 -6.89
N TYR A 74 -7.17 27.32 -7.65
CA TYR A 74 -7.85 27.46 -8.93
C TYR A 74 -9.29 27.96 -8.76
N ILE A 75 -10.03 27.42 -7.80
CA ILE A 75 -11.39 27.83 -7.50
C ILE A 75 -11.43 29.28 -7.02
N GLU A 76 -10.50 29.71 -6.17
CA GLU A 76 -10.35 31.12 -5.77
C GLU A 76 -10.19 32.04 -6.98
N ILE A 77 -9.38 31.67 -7.97
CA ILE A 77 -9.15 32.46 -9.18
C ILE A 77 -10.43 32.60 -10.01
N ILE A 78 -11.17 31.51 -10.25
CA ILE A 78 -12.36 31.56 -11.11
C ILE A 78 -13.60 32.14 -10.41
N SER A 79 -13.64 32.07 -9.08
CA SER A 79 -14.75 32.58 -8.26
C SER A 79 -14.50 33.97 -7.69
N ASN A 80 -13.36 34.61 -7.97
CA ASN A 80 -12.90 35.83 -7.29
C ASN A 80 -12.91 35.69 -5.75
N GLY A 81 -12.55 34.50 -5.25
CA GLY A 81 -12.35 34.20 -3.83
C GLY A 81 -13.58 33.65 -3.09
N THR A 82 -14.77 33.61 -3.69
CA THR A 82 -16.01 33.23 -2.97
C THR A 82 -16.30 31.73 -2.96
N GLY A 83 -15.78 30.96 -3.93
CA GLY A 83 -16.09 29.54 -4.10
C GLY A 83 -15.23 28.58 -3.27
N ALA A 84 -14.23 29.09 -2.56
CA ALA A 84 -13.20 28.26 -1.94
C ALA A 84 -13.46 27.89 -0.48
N TYR A 85 -14.44 28.52 0.18
CA TYR A 85 -14.65 28.38 1.62
C TYR A 85 -14.91 26.92 2.05
N ARG A 86 -15.88 26.24 1.42
CA ARG A 86 -16.22 24.86 1.75
C ARG A 86 -15.07 23.90 1.46
N LEU A 87 -14.36 24.10 0.35
CA LEU A 87 -13.17 23.31 0.00
C LEU A 87 -12.08 23.40 1.05
N ARG A 88 -11.84 24.59 1.64
CA ARG A 88 -10.87 24.76 2.73
C ARG A 88 -11.32 24.01 3.99
N GLN A 89 -12.60 24.05 4.36
CA GLN A 89 -13.11 23.29 5.50
C GLN A 89 -12.88 21.78 5.34
N ILE A 90 -13.24 21.21 4.19
CA ILE A 90 -13.06 19.77 3.91
C ILE A 90 -11.58 19.39 3.95
N ARG A 91 -10.70 20.27 3.43
CA ARG A 91 -9.25 20.08 3.52
C ARG A 91 -8.76 20.11 4.97
N ASP A 92 -9.25 21.03 5.79
CA ASP A 92 -8.83 21.12 7.19
C ASP A 92 -9.28 19.87 7.97
N ASP A 93 -10.51 19.37 7.75
CA ASP A 93 -11.00 18.11 8.32
C ASP A 93 -10.16 16.89 7.87
N TYR A 94 -9.74 16.88 6.60
CA TYR A 94 -8.81 15.89 6.05
C TYR A 94 -7.46 15.93 6.79
N LEU A 95 -6.88 17.11 7.00
CA LEU A 95 -5.59 17.27 7.69
C LEU A 95 -5.67 16.96 9.17
N VAL A 96 -6.77 17.32 9.85
CA VAL A 96 -7.03 16.92 11.23
C VAL A 96 -7.02 15.41 11.35
N THR A 97 -7.75 14.71 10.48
CA THR A 97 -7.75 13.23 10.46
C THR A 97 -6.34 12.69 10.23
N ALA A 98 -5.61 13.19 9.23
CA ALA A 98 -4.27 12.73 8.91
C ALA A 98 -3.28 12.92 10.08
N SER A 99 -3.42 14.00 10.85
CA SER A 99 -2.56 14.30 12.00
C SER A 99 -2.71 13.32 13.17
N THR A 100 -3.82 12.58 13.25
CA THR A 100 -4.07 11.60 14.32
C THR A 100 -3.41 10.24 14.05
N ILE A 101 -3.11 9.92 12.79
CA ILE A 101 -2.62 8.60 12.35
C ILE A 101 -1.29 8.17 13.00
N PRO A 102 -0.30 9.08 13.21
CA PRO A 102 0.93 8.71 13.91
C PRO A 102 0.71 8.12 15.31
N LEU A 103 -0.41 8.45 15.98
CA LEU A 103 -0.72 8.02 17.35
C LEU A 103 -1.42 6.65 17.44
N MET A 104 -2.01 6.18 16.34
CA MET A 104 -2.77 4.91 16.29
C MET A 104 -1.86 3.71 16.51
N GLN A 105 -2.33 2.65 17.15
CA GLN A 105 -1.47 1.48 17.46
C GLN A 105 -1.87 0.24 16.69
N THR A 106 -3.08 0.22 16.13
CA THR A 106 -3.65 -0.95 15.45
C THR A 106 -3.99 -0.65 14.00
N SER A 107 -3.96 -1.67 13.15
CA SER A 107 -4.34 -1.58 11.75
C SER A 107 -5.83 -1.26 11.61
N ALA A 108 -6.65 -1.67 12.58
CA ALA A 108 -8.07 -1.32 12.64
C ALA A 108 -8.30 0.20 12.83
N GLU A 109 -7.57 0.85 13.74
CA GLU A 109 -7.64 2.30 13.93
C GLU A 109 -7.16 3.04 12.68
N ILE A 110 -6.03 2.61 12.12
CA ILE A 110 -5.46 3.19 10.89
C ILE A 110 -6.42 3.00 9.71
N GLY A 111 -7.07 1.84 9.61
CA GLY A 111 -8.07 1.53 8.60
C GLY A 111 -9.27 2.47 8.68
N LYS A 112 -9.83 2.70 9.87
CA LYS A 112 -10.93 3.66 10.08
C LYS A 112 -10.51 5.08 9.68
N ALA A 113 -9.33 5.52 10.09
CA ALA A 113 -8.82 6.84 9.73
C ALA A 113 -8.64 6.99 8.22
N ARG A 114 -8.12 5.96 7.54
CA ARG A 114 -8.03 5.91 6.08
C ARG A 114 -9.39 6.02 5.42
N ASP A 115 -10.42 5.37 5.96
CA ASP A 115 -11.78 5.47 5.43
C ASP A 115 -12.34 6.89 5.58
N SER A 116 -12.09 7.56 6.71
CA SER A 116 -12.43 8.98 6.94
C SER A 116 -11.69 9.93 5.99
N LEU A 117 -10.39 9.71 5.74
CA LEU A 117 -9.63 10.44 4.73
C LEU A 117 -10.21 10.22 3.33
N GLY A 118 -10.62 8.98 3.01
CA GLY A 118 -11.28 8.64 1.77
C GLY A 118 -12.63 9.33 1.60
N ALA A 119 -13.43 9.43 2.66
CA ALA A 119 -14.70 10.16 2.66
C ALA A 119 -14.48 11.65 2.41
N SER A 120 -13.55 12.28 3.14
CA SER A 120 -13.21 13.70 2.97
C SER A 120 -12.68 14.00 1.56
N ALA A 121 -11.88 13.10 0.98
CA ALA A 121 -11.38 13.25 -0.39
C ALA A 121 -12.50 13.16 -1.45
N ARG A 122 -13.51 12.30 -1.24
CA ARG A 122 -14.69 12.24 -2.11
C ARG A 122 -15.53 13.51 -1.98
N GLU A 123 -15.82 13.95 -0.76
CA GLU A 123 -16.56 15.19 -0.51
C GLU A 123 -15.84 16.39 -1.15
N PHE A 124 -14.52 16.48 -1.02
CA PHE A 124 -13.73 17.51 -1.67
C PHE A 124 -13.87 17.48 -3.20
N SER A 125 -13.90 16.27 -3.79
CA SER A 125 -14.08 16.09 -5.23
C SER A 125 -15.47 16.53 -5.69
N ASP A 126 -16.51 16.17 -4.95
CA ASP A 126 -17.90 16.52 -5.25
C ASP A 126 -18.10 18.04 -5.16
N GLU A 127 -17.58 18.66 -4.10
CA GLU A 127 -17.58 20.12 -3.95
C GLU A 127 -16.78 20.80 -5.06
N THR A 128 -15.60 20.25 -5.42
CA THR A 128 -14.80 20.78 -6.55
C THR A 128 -15.63 20.75 -7.83
N GLN A 129 -16.34 19.66 -8.11
CA GLN A 129 -17.19 19.55 -9.29
C GLN A 129 -18.33 20.58 -9.26
N ALA A 130 -18.96 20.79 -8.12
CA ALA A 130 -20.01 21.81 -7.95
C ALA A 130 -19.47 23.22 -8.24
N GLN A 131 -18.31 23.58 -7.68
CA GLN A 131 -17.66 24.87 -7.89
C GLN A 131 -17.20 25.07 -9.34
N MET A 132 -16.68 24.01 -9.97
CA MET A 132 -16.32 24.01 -11.39
C MET A 132 -17.52 24.28 -12.29
N LEU A 133 -18.70 23.69 -11.99
CA LEU A 133 -19.92 23.94 -12.75
C LEU A 133 -20.44 25.36 -12.54
N LEU A 134 -20.48 25.82 -11.29
CA LEU A 134 -21.00 27.14 -10.92
C LEU A 134 -20.20 28.29 -11.56
N PHE A 135 -18.88 28.16 -11.60
CA PHE A 135 -17.96 29.20 -12.09
C PHE A 135 -17.38 28.92 -13.48
N ASN A 136 -17.98 27.97 -14.23
CA ASN A 136 -17.57 27.59 -15.58
C ASN A 136 -16.06 27.30 -15.70
N GLY A 137 -15.57 26.45 -14.78
CA GLY A 137 -14.17 26.07 -14.65
C GLY A 137 -13.68 25.15 -15.78
N SER A 138 -12.36 25.14 -15.96
CA SER A 138 -11.65 24.33 -16.96
C SER A 138 -10.73 23.32 -16.30
N ALA A 139 -10.96 22.02 -16.57
CA ALA A 139 -10.13 20.94 -16.04
C ALA A 139 -8.64 21.10 -16.40
N THR A 140 -8.35 21.57 -17.62
CA THR A 140 -6.96 21.82 -18.07
C THR A 140 -6.29 22.93 -17.25
N ARG A 141 -7.00 24.03 -16.97
CA ARG A 141 -6.45 25.13 -16.17
C ARG A 141 -6.31 24.75 -14.69
N MET A 142 -7.24 23.96 -14.18
CA MET A 142 -7.15 23.38 -12.83
C MET A 142 -5.90 22.49 -12.70
N GLN A 143 -5.66 21.60 -13.67
CA GLN A 143 -4.46 20.76 -13.69
C GLN A 143 -3.17 21.59 -13.75
N ALA A 144 -3.14 22.70 -14.50
CA ALA A 144 -2.00 23.60 -14.53
C ALA A 144 -1.74 24.23 -13.14
N CYS A 145 -2.78 24.61 -12.40
CA CYS A 145 -2.67 25.13 -11.04
C CYS A 145 -2.14 24.08 -10.06
N ILE A 146 -2.66 22.83 -10.14
CA ILE A 146 -2.18 21.70 -9.34
C ILE A 146 -0.68 21.48 -9.60
N ARG A 147 -0.26 21.43 -10.87
CA ARG A 147 1.16 21.26 -11.24
C ARG A 147 2.03 22.42 -10.75
N SER A 148 1.52 23.66 -10.81
CA SER A 148 2.25 24.82 -10.29
C SER A 148 2.47 24.74 -8.78
N MET A 149 1.46 24.34 -8.01
CA MET A 149 1.58 24.13 -6.56
C MET A 149 2.48 22.95 -6.22
N ALA A 150 2.36 21.85 -6.98
CA ALA A 150 3.25 20.71 -6.84
C ALA A 150 4.70 21.09 -7.11
N ASN A 151 4.98 21.88 -8.14
CA ASN A 151 6.34 22.34 -8.45
C ASN A 151 6.90 23.33 -7.42
N ALA A 152 6.05 24.19 -6.85
CA ALA A 152 6.44 25.09 -5.77
C ALA A 152 6.75 24.34 -4.46
N SER A 153 6.03 23.24 -4.20
CA SER A 153 6.28 22.35 -3.05
C SER A 153 7.43 21.36 -3.32
N ALA A 154 7.68 21.05 -4.60
CA ALA A 154 8.67 20.08 -5.08
C ALA A 154 10.05 20.70 -5.39
N VAL A 155 10.46 21.77 -4.70
CA VAL A 155 11.90 22.06 -4.54
C VAL A 155 12.48 20.93 -3.67
N ARG A 156 12.73 19.80 -4.32
CA ARG A 156 13.00 18.46 -3.79
C ARG A 156 14.44 18.36 -3.29
N ASN A 157 14.62 18.47 -1.98
CA ASN A 157 15.75 17.87 -1.26
C ASN A 157 15.22 16.74 -0.36
N ALA A 158 16.10 15.86 0.12
CA ALA A 158 15.75 14.90 1.18
C ALA A 158 15.17 15.58 2.44
N ASP A 159 15.41 16.89 2.56
CA ASP A 159 14.93 17.76 3.64
C ASP A 159 13.47 18.24 3.47
N SER A 160 12.83 18.01 2.32
CA SER A 160 11.40 18.30 2.17
C SER A 160 10.57 17.24 2.90
N PRO A 161 9.42 17.59 3.50
CA PRO A 161 8.53 16.64 4.16
C PRO A 161 8.19 15.42 3.29
N ASP A 162 7.95 15.64 1.99
CA ASP A 162 7.70 14.58 1.00
C ASP A 162 8.90 13.65 0.78
N GLY A 163 10.11 14.21 0.73
CA GLY A 163 11.36 13.46 0.56
C GLY A 163 11.65 12.57 1.78
N ALA A 164 11.48 13.12 2.98
CA ALA A 164 11.66 12.40 4.23
C ALA A 164 10.60 11.30 4.41
N LEU A 165 9.34 11.57 4.08
CA LEU A 165 8.25 10.58 4.14
C LEU A 165 8.44 9.47 3.09
N TRP A 166 8.93 9.81 1.89
CA TRP A 166 9.26 8.81 0.87
C TRP A 166 10.38 7.87 1.34
N LEU A 167 11.49 8.42 1.85
CA LEU A 167 12.62 7.64 2.37
C LEU A 167 12.20 6.75 3.55
N LYS A 168 11.35 7.27 4.44
CA LYS A 168 10.81 6.50 5.56
C LYS A 168 9.85 5.40 5.08
N SER A 169 9.07 5.64 4.03
CA SER A 169 8.22 4.64 3.40
C SER A 169 9.05 3.53 2.76
N GLU A 170 10.11 3.91 2.05
CA GLU A 170 11.09 3.00 1.45
C GLU A 170 11.75 2.10 2.51
N SER A 171 12.28 2.69 3.60
CA SER A 171 12.92 1.93 4.67
C SER A 171 11.93 0.99 5.37
N SER A 172 10.71 1.45 5.67
CA SER A 172 9.69 0.62 6.33
C SER A 172 9.24 -0.57 5.48
N ARG A 173 9.11 -0.40 4.16
CA ARG A 173 8.78 -1.49 3.22
C ARG A 173 9.86 -2.56 3.19
N LEU A 174 11.12 -2.16 3.11
CA LEU A 174 12.25 -3.09 3.10
C LEU A 174 12.42 -3.81 4.44
N VAL A 175 12.19 -3.11 5.56
CA VAL A 175 12.19 -3.72 6.90
C VAL A 175 11.11 -4.80 7.02
N LEU A 176 9.87 -4.50 6.62
CA LEU A 176 8.78 -5.48 6.64
C LEU A 176 9.08 -6.67 5.72
N PHE A 177 9.59 -6.43 4.51
CA PHE A 177 9.96 -7.51 3.59
C PHE A 177 11.02 -8.43 4.18
N ASN A 178 12.08 -7.87 4.79
CA ASN A 178 13.15 -8.66 5.41
C ASN A 178 12.61 -9.47 6.60
N ARG A 179 11.72 -8.89 7.41
CA ARG A 179 11.07 -9.60 8.52
C ARG A 179 10.27 -10.80 8.04
N GLU A 180 9.46 -10.61 7.00
CA GLU A 180 8.68 -11.69 6.40
C GLU A 180 9.59 -12.78 5.79
N SER A 181 10.75 -12.41 5.24
CA SER A 181 11.78 -13.38 4.81
C SER A 181 12.30 -14.22 5.97
N THR A 182 12.60 -13.59 7.11
CA THR A 182 13.01 -14.32 8.33
C THR A 182 11.91 -15.27 8.82
N ASP A 183 10.65 -14.84 8.81
CA ASP A 183 9.52 -15.67 9.24
C ASP A 183 9.33 -16.89 8.31
N ARG A 184 9.43 -16.71 6.98
CA ARG A 184 9.41 -17.84 6.02
C ARG A 184 10.53 -18.83 6.29
N LYS A 185 11.76 -18.35 6.52
CA LYS A 185 12.91 -19.20 6.85
C LYS A 185 12.70 -19.97 8.15
N ARG A 186 12.08 -19.35 9.17
CA ARG A 186 11.72 -20.03 10.43
C ARG A 186 10.71 -21.15 10.18
N ILE A 187 9.63 -20.88 9.44
CA ILE A 187 8.61 -21.89 9.08
C ILE A 187 9.26 -23.09 8.36
N ILE A 188 10.12 -22.82 7.38
CA ILE A 188 10.85 -23.87 6.65
C ILE A 188 11.73 -24.69 7.60
N ALA A 189 12.49 -24.03 8.48
CA ALA A 189 13.36 -24.71 9.43
C ALA A 189 12.56 -25.60 10.39
N ASP A 190 11.42 -25.12 10.89
CA ASP A 190 10.57 -25.86 11.83
C ASP A 190 9.90 -27.08 11.17
N LEU A 191 9.49 -26.96 9.89
CA LEU A 191 9.01 -28.10 9.12
C LEU A 191 10.12 -29.12 8.86
N GLY A 192 11.33 -28.65 8.53
CA GLY A 192 12.49 -29.52 8.31
C GLY A 192 12.89 -30.30 9.57
N LYS A 193 12.85 -29.66 10.75
CA LYS A 193 13.08 -30.33 12.04
C LYS A 193 12.07 -31.45 12.33
N GLN A 194 10.85 -31.33 11.80
CA GLN A 194 9.82 -32.37 11.91
C GLN A 194 9.95 -33.45 10.83
N GLY A 195 11.01 -33.43 10.01
CA GLY A 195 11.26 -34.43 8.97
C GLY A 195 10.47 -34.19 7.68
N ALA A 196 9.79 -33.05 7.52
CA ALA A 196 9.08 -32.75 6.29
C ALA A 196 10.03 -32.41 5.13
N ASN A 197 9.69 -32.82 3.90
CA ASN A 197 10.40 -32.38 2.71
C ASN A 197 10.07 -30.91 2.40
N THR A 198 11.02 -30.00 2.65
CA THR A 198 10.81 -28.56 2.48
C THR A 198 11.33 -28.01 1.14
N THR A 199 11.64 -28.86 0.16
CA THR A 199 12.33 -28.44 -1.08
C THR A 199 11.50 -27.42 -1.87
N LEU A 200 10.23 -27.73 -2.13
CA LEU A 200 9.33 -26.83 -2.86
C LEU A 200 9.08 -25.52 -2.11
N ILE A 201 8.80 -25.60 -0.80
CA ILE A 201 8.60 -24.41 0.07
C ILE A 201 9.84 -23.50 0.06
N ARG A 202 11.03 -24.09 0.13
CA ARG A 202 12.31 -23.35 0.06
C ARG A 202 12.48 -22.65 -1.27
N ASN A 203 12.16 -23.31 -2.39
CA ASN A 203 12.24 -22.72 -3.72
C ASN A 203 11.30 -21.53 -3.87
N ILE A 204 10.05 -21.64 -3.41
CA ILE A 204 9.10 -20.52 -3.44
C ILE A 204 9.61 -19.36 -2.56
N SER A 205 10.12 -19.64 -1.36
CA SER A 205 10.71 -18.60 -0.50
C SER A 205 11.89 -17.87 -1.15
N LEU A 206 12.74 -18.58 -1.91
CA LEU A 206 13.84 -17.99 -2.66
C LEU A 206 13.33 -17.09 -3.79
N GLN A 207 12.27 -17.49 -4.50
CA GLN A 207 11.65 -16.66 -5.53
C GLN A 207 11.04 -15.38 -4.94
N ILE A 208 10.44 -15.46 -3.75
CA ILE A 208 9.96 -14.26 -3.04
C ILE A 208 11.14 -13.36 -2.68
N ASP A 209 12.19 -13.92 -2.06
CA ASP A 209 13.39 -13.16 -1.66
C ASP A 209 14.08 -12.51 -2.87
N ALA A 210 14.04 -13.14 -4.05
CA ALA A 210 14.55 -12.62 -5.30
C ALA A 210 13.80 -11.38 -5.84
N GLN A 211 12.61 -11.06 -5.32
CA GLN A 211 11.88 -9.82 -5.65
C GLN A 211 12.39 -8.59 -4.90
N ARG A 212 13.26 -8.76 -3.89
CA ARG A 212 13.79 -7.64 -3.09
C ARG A 212 14.46 -6.54 -3.94
N PRO A 213 15.30 -6.85 -4.94
CA PRO A 213 15.91 -5.82 -5.78
C PRO A 213 14.87 -5.05 -6.61
N ASN A 214 13.77 -5.69 -7.03
CA ASN A 214 12.70 -5.03 -7.77
C ASN A 214 11.95 -4.03 -6.88
N ILE A 215 11.69 -4.38 -5.61
CA ILE A 215 11.15 -3.43 -4.62
C ILE A 215 12.10 -2.24 -4.46
N GLN A 216 13.39 -2.50 -4.23
CA GLN A 216 14.38 -1.45 -4.01
C GLN A 216 14.52 -0.54 -5.24
N GLY A 217 14.61 -1.10 -6.45
CA GLY A 217 14.67 -0.33 -7.68
C GLY A 217 13.42 0.50 -7.93
N ALA A 218 12.24 -0.03 -7.62
CA ALA A 218 10.99 0.72 -7.76
C ALA A 218 10.89 1.87 -6.73
N LEU A 219 11.44 1.70 -5.52
CA LEU A 219 11.50 2.75 -4.49
C LEU A 219 12.51 3.85 -4.87
N MET A 220 13.71 3.48 -5.31
CA MET A 220 14.73 4.42 -5.78
C MET A 220 14.24 5.25 -6.97
N ASN A 221 13.51 4.63 -7.89
CA ASN A 221 12.97 5.28 -9.09
C ASN A 221 11.61 5.97 -8.85
N LYS A 222 11.08 5.94 -7.62
CA LYS A 222 9.76 6.50 -7.29
C LYS A 222 8.62 6.00 -8.20
N SER A 223 8.71 4.74 -8.62
CA SER A 223 7.78 4.13 -9.59
C SER A 223 6.69 3.33 -8.88
N SER A 224 5.51 3.94 -8.74
CA SER A 224 4.32 3.29 -8.18
C SER A 224 3.86 2.09 -9.03
N GLU A 225 4.00 2.17 -10.35
CA GLU A 225 3.64 1.08 -11.28
C GLU A 225 4.55 -0.14 -11.08
N ALA A 226 5.87 0.08 -11.01
CA ALA A 226 6.83 -1.01 -10.76
C ALA A 226 6.64 -1.63 -9.36
N LEU A 227 6.32 -0.81 -8.36
CA LEU A 227 5.96 -1.30 -7.03
C LEU A 227 4.69 -2.15 -7.06
N GLN A 228 3.64 -1.70 -7.76
CA GLN A 228 2.39 -2.44 -7.88
C GLN A 228 2.60 -3.79 -8.56
N SER A 229 3.29 -3.81 -9.70
CA SER A 229 3.62 -5.04 -10.44
C SER A 229 4.39 -6.04 -9.56
N THR A 230 5.42 -5.56 -8.86
CA THR A 230 6.22 -6.40 -7.94
C THR A 230 5.38 -6.94 -6.78
N ASN A 231 4.48 -6.13 -6.21
CA ASN A 231 3.58 -6.56 -5.13
C ASN A 231 2.58 -7.64 -5.57
N VAL A 232 2.11 -7.61 -6.82
CA VAL A 232 1.25 -8.66 -7.37
C VAL A 232 2.00 -9.99 -7.41
N VAL A 233 3.22 -10.01 -7.96
CA VAL A 233 4.07 -11.21 -8.00
C VAL A 233 4.33 -11.77 -6.59
N ILE A 234 4.70 -10.91 -5.64
CA ILE A 234 4.94 -11.30 -4.24
C ILE A 234 3.67 -11.85 -3.59
N LYS A 235 2.50 -11.28 -3.89
CA LYS A 235 1.21 -11.75 -3.36
C LYS A 235 0.90 -13.16 -3.83
N ASP A 236 1.09 -13.44 -5.12
CA ASP A 236 0.82 -14.76 -5.69
C ASP A 236 1.79 -15.81 -5.16
N LEU A 237 3.09 -15.49 -5.10
CA LEU A 237 4.09 -16.37 -4.49
C LEU A 237 3.85 -16.61 -2.99
N ASN A 238 3.39 -15.60 -2.24
CA ASN A 238 3.01 -15.78 -0.83
C ASN A 238 1.78 -16.68 -0.67
N ARG A 239 0.82 -16.59 -1.60
CA ARG A 239 -0.34 -17.51 -1.62
C ARG A 239 0.13 -18.95 -1.85
N GLU A 240 0.98 -19.15 -2.85
CA GLU A 240 1.57 -20.46 -3.16
C GLU A 240 2.34 -21.02 -1.96
N PHE A 241 3.25 -20.22 -1.38
CA PHE A 241 4.01 -20.57 -0.18
C PHE A 241 3.10 -21.06 0.96
N ARG A 242 2.03 -20.31 1.27
CA ARG A 242 1.10 -20.67 2.34
C ARG A 242 0.35 -21.96 2.04
N SER A 243 -0.09 -22.15 0.80
CA SER A 243 -0.74 -23.39 0.36
C SER A 243 0.19 -24.58 0.53
N THR A 244 1.42 -24.49 0.00
CA THR A 244 2.39 -25.58 0.10
C THR A 244 2.78 -25.90 1.55
N VAL A 245 2.88 -24.88 2.42
CA VAL A 245 3.09 -25.09 3.86
C VAL A 245 1.93 -25.85 4.49
N ALA A 246 0.68 -25.51 4.14
CA ALA A 246 -0.50 -26.19 4.66
C ALA A 246 -0.54 -27.66 4.20
N ASP A 247 -0.30 -27.91 2.92
CA ASP A 247 -0.27 -29.27 2.35
C ASP A 247 0.84 -30.11 2.98
N THR A 248 2.02 -29.52 3.19
CA THR A 248 3.15 -30.19 3.82
C THR A 248 2.86 -30.56 5.28
N ARG A 249 2.19 -29.67 6.02
CA ARG A 249 1.76 -29.95 7.40
C ARG A 249 0.73 -31.08 7.45
N ALA A 250 -0.22 -31.10 6.52
CA ALA A 250 -1.22 -32.16 6.43
C ALA A 250 -0.56 -33.52 6.11
N ALA A 251 0.35 -33.55 5.13
CA ALA A 251 1.10 -34.76 4.78
C ALA A 251 1.95 -35.29 5.95
N LEU A 252 2.63 -34.39 6.67
CA LEU A 252 3.41 -34.74 7.86
C LEU A 252 2.52 -35.37 8.95
N ALA A 253 1.36 -34.77 9.23
CA ALA A 253 0.44 -35.30 10.23
C ALA A 253 -0.06 -36.71 9.88
N ILE A 254 -0.32 -36.97 8.60
CA ILE A 254 -0.72 -38.31 8.11
C ILE A 254 0.43 -39.31 8.31
N ALA A 255 1.66 -38.93 7.96
CA ALA A 255 2.84 -39.79 8.13
C ALA A 255 3.06 -40.15 9.61
N MET A 256 3.02 -39.16 10.51
CA MET A 256 3.16 -39.39 11.95
C MET A 256 2.08 -40.32 12.51
N LYS A 257 0.81 -40.17 12.09
CA LYS A 257 -0.28 -41.07 12.49
C LYS A 257 -0.05 -42.50 12.01
N ARG A 258 0.42 -42.66 10.76
CA ARG A 258 0.75 -43.98 10.20
C ARG A 258 1.86 -44.65 11.00
N ASP A 259 2.93 -43.92 11.30
CA ASP A 259 4.09 -44.46 12.03
C ASP A 259 3.70 -44.86 13.46
N ALA A 260 2.86 -44.07 14.12
CA ALA A 260 2.32 -44.41 15.44
C ALA A 260 1.50 -45.71 15.42
N ILE A 261 0.65 -45.91 14.41
CA ILE A 261 -0.13 -47.15 14.25
C ILE A 261 0.78 -48.35 14.02
N MET A 262 1.83 -48.20 13.21
CA MET A 262 2.78 -49.27 12.93
C MET A 262 3.64 -49.63 14.14
N ALA A 263 3.95 -48.66 15.02
CA ALA A 263 4.71 -48.90 16.25
C ALA A 263 3.90 -49.63 17.35
N MET A 264 2.56 -49.69 17.23
CA MET A 264 1.68 -50.39 18.17
C MET A 264 1.39 -51.85 17.77
N LYS A 265 1.90 -52.31 16.63
CA LYS A 265 1.77 -53.69 16.14
C LYS A 265 3.05 -54.47 16.39
#